data_AF-A0A944TVF5-F1
#
_entry.id   AF-A0A944TVF5-F1
#
_cell.length_a   1.000
_cell.length_b   1.000
_cell.length_c   1.000
_cell.angle_alpha   90.00
_cell.angle_beta   90.00
_cell.angle_gamma   90.00
#
_symmetry.space_group_name_H-M   'P 1'
#
loop_
_entity.id
_entity.type
_entity.pdbx_description
1 polymer ?
#
loop_
_entity_poly.entity_id
_entity_poly.type
_entity_poly.pdbx_seq_one_letter_code
_entity_poly.pdbx_strand_id
1 'polypeptide(L)'
;MNKLINHQRNVIPFDQFKVQRMKTKEEKGLRDYLGLLSFNQLINETSSVINELNNTPLNAELTLHSKLVLKEFAKRLGTESTTFSTTLKKLGNRLEERIFELQGLL
;
A
#
# COMPACT_ATOMS: atom_id res chain seq x y z
N MET A 1 33.72 28.04 24.00
CA MET A 1 32.63 27.73 23.05
C MET A 1 32.31 26.24 23.15
N ASN A 2 31.24 25.84 23.85
CA ASN A 2 30.76 24.46 23.87
C ASN A 2 29.48 24.36 23.05
N LYS A 3 29.56 23.72 21.87
CA LYS A 3 28.37 23.32 21.11
C LYS A 3 27.84 22.04 21.73
N LEU A 4 26.84 22.16 22.60
CA LEU A 4 26.01 21.03 23.01
C LEU A 4 25.23 20.55 21.78
N ILE A 5 25.65 19.42 21.21
CA ILE A 5 24.94 18.75 20.12
C ILE A 5 23.63 18.25 20.70
N ASN A 6 22.52 18.84 20.23
CA ASN A 6 21.17 18.54 20.67
C ASN A 6 20.72 17.16 20.14
N HIS A 7 20.92 16.10 20.93
CA HIS A 7 20.54 14.72 20.60
C HIS A 7 19.03 14.44 20.80
N GLN A 8 18.21 15.43 21.17
CA GLN A 8 16.82 15.20 21.55
C GLN A 8 15.83 15.11 20.37
N ARG A 9 16.27 15.26 19.12
CA ARG A 9 15.33 15.43 17.99
C ARG A 9 14.73 14.17 17.37
N ASN A 10 15.16 12.96 17.76
CA ASN A 10 14.67 11.70 17.17
C ASN A 10 14.28 10.62 18.19
N VAL A 11 13.98 10.99 19.43
CA VAL A 11 13.48 10.03 20.43
C VAL A 11 11.96 10.03 20.42
N ILE A 12 11.36 8.95 19.91
CA ILE A 12 9.91 8.72 20.04
C ILE A 12 9.62 7.96 21.34
N PRO A 13 8.50 8.26 22.03
CA PRO A 13 8.03 7.45 23.16
C PRO A 13 7.97 5.96 22.82
N PHE A 14 8.31 5.10 23.79
CA PHE A 14 8.38 3.66 23.56
C PHE A 14 7.07 3.05 23.04
N ASP A 15 5.93 3.56 23.48
CA ASP A 15 4.63 3.10 22.99
C ASP A 15 4.35 3.54 21.55
N GLN A 16 4.80 4.74 21.16
CA GLN A 16 4.76 5.16 19.75
C GLN A 16 5.69 4.30 18.88
N PHE A 17 6.87 3.95 19.39
CA PHE A 17 7.78 3.02 18.73
C PHE A 17 7.14 1.64 18.51
N LYS A 18 6.46 1.08 19.51
CA LYS A 18 5.78 -0.21 19.37
C LYS A 18 4.74 -0.17 18.24
N VAL A 19 3.88 0.85 18.24
CA VAL A 19 2.86 1.03 17.20
C VAL A 19 3.50 1.17 15.83
N GLN A 20 4.55 1.98 15.71
CA GLN A 20 5.23 2.17 14.43
C GLN A 20 5.92 0.89 13.95
N ARG A 21 6.58 0.14 14.84
CA ARG A 21 7.19 -1.15 14.55
C ARG A 21 6.17 -2.18 14.07
N MET A 22 4.99 -2.23 14.68
CA MET A 22 3.91 -3.12 14.25
C MET A 22 3.45 -2.77 12.82
N LYS A 23 3.17 -1.49 12.56
CA LYS A 23 2.79 -1.01 11.22
C LYS A 23 3.85 -1.34 10.16
N THR A 24 5.14 -1.13 10.48
CA THR A 24 6.24 -1.48 9.56
C THR A 24 6.33 -2.99 9.32
N LYS A 25 6.10 -3.81 10.34
CA LYS A 25 6.12 -5.28 10.20
C LYS A 25 4.97 -5.77 9.33
N GLU A 26 3.79 -5.21 9.52
CA GLU A 26 2.59 -5.49 8.72
C GLU A 26 2.80 -5.09 7.26
N GLU A 27 3.24 -3.85 7.01
CA GLU A 27 3.57 -3.38 5.65
C GLU A 27 4.63 -4.27 4.98
N LYS A 28 5.68 -4.67 5.71
CA LYS A 28 6.70 -5.58 5.18
C LYS A 28 6.11 -6.95 4.84
N GLY A 29 5.35 -7.55 5.75
CA GLY A 29 4.75 -8.86 5.52
C GLY A 29 3.85 -8.88 4.29
N LEU A 30 3.04 -7.84 4.12
CA LEU A 30 2.17 -7.71 2.97
C LEU A 30 2.94 -7.47 1.66
N ARG A 31 3.99 -6.66 1.69
CA ARG A 31 4.89 -6.50 0.52
C ARG A 31 5.56 -7.81 0.13
N ASP A 32 6.04 -8.58 1.10
CA ASP A 32 6.67 -9.87 0.87
C ASP A 32 5.64 -10.85 0.24
N TYR A 33 4.41 -10.90 0.77
CA TYR A 33 3.30 -11.68 0.20
C TYR A 33 3.02 -11.30 -1.27
N LEU A 34 2.77 -10.02 -1.55
CA LEU A 34 2.49 -9.55 -2.91
C LEU A 34 3.66 -9.81 -3.86
N GLY A 35 4.89 -9.72 -3.36
CA GLY A 35 6.11 -10.06 -4.07
C GLY A 35 6.16 -11.51 -4.56
N LEU A 36 5.57 -12.44 -3.79
CA LEU A 36 5.56 -13.87 -4.11
C LEU A 36 4.46 -14.28 -5.10
N LEU A 37 3.42 -13.46 -5.29
CA LEU A 37 2.35 -13.77 -6.22
C LEU A 37 2.87 -13.82 -7.66
N SER A 38 2.37 -14.73 -8.48
CA SER A 38 2.46 -14.60 -9.94
C SER A 38 1.62 -13.42 -10.44
N PHE A 39 1.82 -12.96 -11.68
CA PHE A 39 1.07 -11.83 -12.20
C PHE A 39 -0.45 -12.07 -12.24
N ASN A 40 -0.89 -13.28 -12.63
CA ASN A 40 -2.31 -13.67 -12.58
C ASN A 40 -2.87 -13.67 -11.16
N GLN A 41 -2.11 -14.16 -10.18
CA GLN A 41 -2.52 -14.10 -8.77
C GLN A 41 -2.63 -12.66 -8.28
N LEU A 42 -1.71 -11.78 -8.70
CA LEU A 42 -1.78 -10.36 -8.38
C LEU A 42 -3.00 -9.67 -9.00
N ILE A 43 -3.41 -10.04 -10.22
CA ILE A 43 -4.66 -9.56 -10.83
C ILE A 43 -5.88 -9.98 -9.99
N ASN A 44 -5.91 -11.23 -9.54
CA ASN A 44 -6.99 -11.74 -8.70
C ASN A 44 -7.05 -11.02 -7.35
N GLU A 45 -5.90 -10.83 -6.70
CA GLU A 45 -5.76 -10.07 -5.46
C GLU A 45 -6.26 -8.62 -5.64
N THR A 46 -5.83 -7.97 -6.73
CA THR A 46 -6.26 -6.61 -7.10
C THR A 46 -7.78 -6.52 -7.26
N SER A 47 -8.38 -7.51 -7.92
CA SER A 47 -9.84 -7.58 -8.10
C SER A 47 -10.57 -7.81 -6.78
N SER A 48 -10.02 -8.67 -5.91
CA SER A 48 -10.56 -8.93 -4.57
C SER A 48 -10.57 -7.65 -3.73
N VAL A 49 -9.45 -6.93 -3.69
CA VAL A 49 -9.31 -5.69 -2.93
C VAL A 49 -10.24 -4.60 -3.46
N ILE A 50 -10.44 -4.48 -4.78
CA ILE A 50 -11.44 -3.55 -5.33
C ILE A 50 -12.86 -3.92 -4.88
N ASN A 51 -13.20 -5.21 -4.89
CA ASN A 51 -14.50 -5.65 -4.40
C ASN A 51 -14.68 -5.34 -2.92
N GLU A 52 -13.64 -5.53 -2.11
CA GLU A 52 -13.66 -5.25 -0.68
C GLU A 52 -13.81 -3.75 -0.41
N LEU A 53 -13.11 -2.90 -1.16
CA LEU A 53 -13.25 -1.42 -1.14
C LEU A 53 -14.63 -0.91 -1.53
N ASN A 54 -15.39 -1.69 -2.31
CA ASN A 54 -16.75 -1.31 -2.74
C ASN A 54 -17.82 -1.73 -1.73
N ASN A 55 -17.56 -2.78 -0.95
CA ASN A 55 -18.58 -3.41 -0.11
C ASN A 55 -18.36 -3.24 1.40
N THR A 56 -17.17 -2.77 1.81
CA THR A 56 -16.79 -2.71 3.22
C THR A 56 -16.46 -1.28 3.64
N PRO A 57 -16.87 -0.84 4.85
CA PRO A 57 -16.39 0.41 5.41
C PRO A 57 -14.87 0.43 5.47
N LEU A 58 -14.31 1.59 5.17
CA LEU A 58 -12.87 1.79 5.14
C LEU A 58 -12.22 1.63 6.51
N ASN A 59 -11.10 0.91 6.52
CA ASN A 59 -10.26 0.74 7.69
C ASN A 59 -8.77 0.84 7.30
N ALA A 60 -7.90 0.91 8.31
CA ALA A 60 -6.47 1.10 8.12
C ALA A 60 -5.80 -0.07 7.37
N GLU A 61 -6.25 -1.30 7.61
CA GLU A 61 -5.73 -2.52 6.99
C GLU A 61 -6.08 -2.55 5.49
N LEU A 62 -7.35 -2.35 5.14
CA LEU A 62 -7.82 -2.32 3.76
C LEU A 62 -7.16 -1.17 2.98
N THR A 63 -6.93 -0.02 3.62
CA THR A 63 -6.20 1.11 3.03
C THR A 63 -4.73 0.78 2.75
N LEU A 64 -4.05 0.14 3.71
CA LEU A 64 -2.67 -0.31 3.54
C LEU A 64 -2.58 -1.36 2.44
N HIS A 65 -3.51 -2.31 2.42
CA HIS A 65 -3.56 -3.41 1.46
C HIS A 65 -3.74 -2.90 0.02
N SER A 66 -4.77 -2.07 -0.19
CA SER A 66 -5.04 -1.46 -1.50
C SER A 66 -3.89 -0.62 -2.02
N LYS A 67 -3.24 0.17 -1.17
CA LYS A 67 -2.04 0.94 -1.55
C LYS A 67 -0.89 0.04 -2.00
N LEU A 68 -0.62 -1.04 -1.27
CA LEU A 68 0.51 -1.93 -1.57
C LEU A 68 0.25 -2.80 -2.80
N VAL A 69 -0.99 -3.29 -2.97
CA VAL A 69 -1.42 -4.02 -4.17
C VAL A 69 -1.29 -3.14 -5.41
N LEU A 70 -1.81 -1.91 -5.37
CA LEU A 70 -1.68 -0.98 -6.49
C LEU A 70 -0.21 -0.73 -6.85
N LYS A 71 0.66 -0.54 -5.86
CA LYS A 71 2.09 -0.28 -6.08
C LYS A 71 2.78 -1.45 -6.77
N GLU A 72 2.55 -2.68 -6.31
CA GLU A 72 3.16 -3.86 -6.92
C GLU A 72 2.55 -4.15 -8.30
N PHE A 73 1.24 -3.94 -8.46
CA PHE A 73 0.52 -4.09 -9.72
C PHE A 73 1.03 -3.12 -10.78
N ALA A 74 1.16 -1.82 -10.45
CA ALA A 74 1.69 -0.79 -11.35
C ALA A 74 3.16 -1.07 -11.74
N LYS A 75 3.99 -1.50 -10.78
CA LYS A 75 5.39 -1.89 -11.02
C LYS A 75 5.49 -3.04 -12.05
N ARG A 76 4.64 -4.06 -11.94
CA ARG A 76 4.65 -5.21 -12.86
C ARG A 76 3.99 -4.91 -14.20
N LEU A 77 2.96 -4.07 -14.19
CA LEU A 77 2.35 -3.51 -15.40
C LEU A 77 3.35 -2.76 -16.29
N GLY A 78 4.26 -2.00 -15.69
CA GLY A 78 5.30 -1.29 -16.42
C GLY A 78 6.35 -2.21 -17.06
N THR A 79 6.41 -3.48 -16.64
CA THR A 79 7.37 -4.47 -17.15
C THR A 79 6.74 -5.51 -18.08
N GLU A 80 5.46 -5.85 -17.89
CA GLU A 80 4.73 -6.81 -18.73
C GLU A 80 3.77 -6.13 -19.75
N SER A 81 4.30 -5.84 -20.94
CA SER A 81 3.62 -5.78 -22.25
C SER A 81 2.46 -4.80 -22.52
N THR A 82 2.51 -4.23 -23.74
CA THR A 82 1.54 -3.33 -24.37
C THR A 82 0.17 -3.97 -24.66
N THR A 83 0.06 -5.30 -24.71
CA THR A 83 -1.16 -6.02 -25.15
C THR A 83 -2.26 -6.08 -24.08
N PHE A 84 -1.89 -6.13 -22.79
CA PHE A 84 -2.84 -6.17 -21.67
C PHE A 84 -3.02 -4.81 -20.98
N SER A 85 -2.33 -3.78 -21.49
CA SER A 85 -2.22 -2.46 -20.86
C SER A 85 -3.57 -1.80 -20.60
N THR A 86 -4.58 -1.95 -21.47
CA THR A 86 -5.83 -1.19 -21.38
C THR A 86 -6.73 -1.66 -20.23
N THR A 87 -6.92 -2.97 -20.08
CA THR A 87 -7.72 -3.54 -18.97
C THR A 87 -7.03 -3.32 -17.64
N LEU A 88 -5.70 -3.49 -17.62
CA LEU A 88 -4.91 -3.36 -16.41
C LEU A 88 -4.75 -1.89 -15.99
N LYS A 89 -4.65 -0.94 -16.93
CA LYS A 89 -4.76 0.51 -16.65
C LYS A 89 -6.12 0.87 -16.06
N LYS A 90 -7.22 0.32 -16.59
CA LYS A 90 -8.56 0.54 -15.99
C LYS A 90 -8.62 0.04 -14.55
N LEU A 91 -8.02 -1.10 -14.26
CA LEU A 91 -7.91 -1.66 -12.90
C LEU A 91 -7.08 -0.75 -11.98
N GLY A 92 -5.92 -0.29 -12.46
CA GLY A 92 -5.06 0.66 -11.73
C GLY A 92 -5.77 1.98 -11.44
N ASN A 93 -6.39 2.58 -12.45
CA ASN A 93 -7.13 3.84 -12.31
C ASN A 93 -8.28 3.72 -11.30
N ARG A 94 -9.06 2.63 -11.32
CA ARG A 94 -10.13 2.41 -10.33
C ARG A 94 -9.57 2.33 -8.91
N LEU A 95 -8.43 1.67 -8.72
CA LEU A 95 -7.76 1.63 -7.43
C LEU A 95 -7.26 3.01 -6.98
N GLU A 96 -6.68 3.78 -7.89
CA GLU A 96 -6.22 5.14 -7.63
C GLU A 96 -7.37 6.08 -7.27
N GLU A 97 -8.48 6.05 -8.03
CA GLU A 97 -9.70 6.81 -7.74
C GLU A 97 -10.21 6.51 -6.35
N ARG A 98 -10.32 5.21 -5.99
CA ARG A 98 -10.76 4.82 -4.66
C ARG A 98 -9.81 5.32 -3.59
N ILE A 99 -8.49 5.18 -3.76
CA ILE A 99 -7.48 5.71 -2.81
C ILE A 99 -7.57 7.23 -2.67
N PHE A 100 -7.82 7.96 -3.75
CA PHE A 100 -7.93 9.41 -3.74
C PHE A 100 -9.19 9.87 -2.99
N GLU A 101 -10.32 9.19 -3.18
CA GLU A 101 -11.53 9.39 -2.36
C GLU A 101 -11.25 9.19 -0.86
N LEU A 102 -10.29 8.31 -0.49
CA LEU A 102 -9.90 8.09 0.92
C LEU A 102 -9.12 9.27 1.50
N GLN A 103 -8.30 9.93 0.68
CA GLN A 103 -7.48 11.05 1.13
C GLN A 103 -8.29 12.33 1.31
N GLY A 104 -9.43 12.47 0.62
CA GLY A 104 -10.36 13.58 0.80
C GLY A 104 -11.31 13.45 2.00
N LEU A 105 -11.36 12.29 2.65
CA LEU A 105 -12.22 11.97 3.80
C LEU A 105 -11.48 12.02 5.17
N LEU A 106 -10.16 12.25 5.16
CA LEU A 106 -9.28 12.40 6.34
C LEU A 106 -8.81 13.84 6.50
#